data_AF-A0A7W4BR00-F1
#
_entry.id   AF-A0A7W4BR00-F1
#
_cell.length_a   1.000
_cell.length_b   1.000
_cell.length_c   1.000
_cell.angle_alpha   90.00
_cell.angle_beta   90.00
_cell.angle_gamma   90.00
#
_symmetry.space_group_name_H-M   'P 1'
#
loop_
_entity.id
_entity.type
_entity.pdbx_description
1 polymer ?
#
loop_
_entity_poly.entity_id
_entity_poly.type
_entity_poly.pdbx_seq_one_letter_code
_entity_poly.pdbx_strand_id
1 'polypeptide(L)'
;MPSGVQEVFRVYPQTTSFDEPNEIVPECLRKDFIEASLIMTLSPKASAALSRRCLQSILRDKAGVKKGSLDREIQQAMEHLPSHIAGAIDAVRQIGNFAAHPMKSDSTGEIVEVEAGEAQWNLDVLESLFDFYYVQPSLLAEKQNALNKKLADIGKPPMKTSI
;
A
#
# COMPACT_ATOMS: atom_id res chain seq x y z
N MET A 1 -1.85 -55.55 -4.88
CA MET A 1 -2.32 -54.27 -5.42
C MET A 1 -2.72 -53.41 -4.23
N PRO A 2 -2.04 -52.30 -3.88
CA PRO A 2 -2.47 -51.48 -2.76
C PRO A 2 -3.67 -50.64 -3.20
N SER A 3 -4.78 -50.81 -2.48
CA SER A 3 -6.02 -50.05 -2.61
C SER A 3 -5.79 -48.62 -2.10
N GLY A 4 -5.44 -47.70 -2.98
CA GLY A 4 -5.26 -46.29 -2.64
C GLY A 4 -6.61 -45.61 -2.43
N VAL A 5 -6.89 -45.21 -1.19
CA VAL A 5 -8.02 -44.33 -0.87
C VAL A 5 -7.75 -42.97 -1.52
N GLN A 6 -8.55 -42.59 -2.53
CA GLN A 6 -8.52 -41.24 -3.07
C GLN A 6 -9.26 -40.31 -2.10
N GLU A 7 -8.51 -39.52 -1.34
CA GLU A 7 -9.08 -38.43 -0.56
C GLU A 7 -9.53 -37.31 -1.49
N VAL A 8 -10.81 -36.95 -1.42
CA VAL A 8 -11.40 -35.85 -2.19
C VAL A 8 -11.51 -34.63 -1.28
N PHE A 9 -10.79 -33.56 -1.59
CA PHE A 9 -10.86 -32.29 -0.86
C PHE A 9 -11.59 -31.22 -1.68
N ARG A 10 -12.43 -30.42 -1.01
CA ARG A 10 -13.01 -29.20 -1.59
C ARG A 10 -12.04 -28.05 -1.38
N VAL A 11 -11.59 -27.45 -2.47
CA VAL A 11 -10.75 -26.25 -2.46
C VAL A 11 -11.62 -25.06 -2.84
N TYR A 12 -11.53 -23.98 -2.07
CA TYR A 12 -12.18 -22.72 -2.38
C TYR A 12 -11.13 -21.70 -2.86
N PRO A 13 -11.52 -20.71 -3.70
CA PRO A 13 -10.63 -19.63 -4.06
C PRO A 13 -10.13 -18.91 -2.80
N GLN A 14 -8.86 -18.49 -2.81
CA GLN A 14 -8.39 -17.57 -1.78
C GLN A 14 -9.10 -16.23 -1.96
N THR A 15 -9.67 -15.73 -0.87
CA THR A 15 -10.33 -14.43 -0.81
C THR A 15 -9.55 -13.52 0.12
N THR A 16 -9.57 -12.24 -0.19
CA THR A 16 -9.03 -11.19 0.68
C THR A 16 -10.12 -10.17 0.98
N SER A 17 -9.99 -9.45 2.09
CA SER A 17 -10.93 -8.39 2.50
C SER A 17 -10.64 -7.06 1.79
N PHE A 18 -9.57 -6.98 1.00
CA PHE A 18 -9.18 -5.79 0.26
C PHE A 18 -9.75 -5.80 -1.14
N ASP A 19 -10.21 -4.64 -1.60
CA ASP A 19 -10.62 -4.46 -2.98
C ASP A 19 -9.41 -4.44 -3.92
N GLU A 20 -9.64 -4.76 -5.19
CA GLU A 20 -8.60 -4.67 -6.20
C GLU A 20 -8.17 -3.21 -6.42
N PRO A 21 -6.86 -2.90 -6.44
CA PRO A 21 -6.40 -1.55 -6.70
C PRO A 21 -6.85 -1.04 -8.08
N ASN A 22 -7.18 0.24 -8.15
CA ASN A 22 -7.64 0.89 -9.38
C ASN A 22 -6.66 0.68 -10.57
N GLU A 23 -7.19 0.51 -11.79
CA GLU A 23 -6.41 0.27 -13.01
C GLU A 23 -5.40 1.39 -13.35
N ILE A 24 -5.57 2.60 -12.82
CA ILE A 24 -4.65 3.72 -12.95
C ILE A 24 -3.32 3.44 -12.22
N VAL A 25 -3.34 2.63 -11.17
CA VAL A 25 -2.15 2.23 -10.41
C VAL A 25 -1.29 1.29 -11.28
N PRO A 26 0.03 1.47 -11.38
CA PRO A 26 0.92 0.61 -12.15
C PRO A 26 0.77 -0.87 -11.82
N GLU A 27 0.75 -1.72 -12.86
CA GLU A 27 0.51 -3.17 -12.74
C GLU A 27 1.47 -3.86 -11.76
N CYS A 28 2.74 -3.45 -11.72
CA CYS A 28 3.72 -4.00 -10.78
C CYS A 28 3.34 -3.77 -9.31
N LEU A 29 2.79 -2.59 -8.99
CA LEU A 29 2.35 -2.24 -7.64
C LEU A 29 1.04 -2.94 -7.29
N ARG A 30 0.11 -3.07 -8.25
CA ARG A 30 -1.13 -3.82 -8.05
C ARG A 30 -0.85 -5.29 -7.75
N LYS A 31 0.07 -5.92 -8.50
CA LYS A 31 0.47 -7.31 -8.27
C LYS A 31 1.09 -7.51 -6.89
N ASP A 32 2.01 -6.64 -6.48
CA ASP A 32 2.62 -6.69 -5.16
C ASP A 32 1.58 -6.54 -4.04
N PHE A 33 0.62 -5.63 -4.21
CA PHE A 33 -0.48 -5.43 -3.26
C PHE A 33 -1.40 -6.64 -3.16
N ILE A 34 -1.83 -7.19 -4.31
CA ILE A 34 -2.70 -8.37 -4.35
C ILE A 34 -1.99 -9.56 -3.70
N GLU A 35 -0.72 -9.80 -4.02
CA GLU A 35 0.07 -10.88 -3.41
C GLU A 35 0.14 -10.72 -1.88
N ALA A 36 0.40 -9.50 -1.39
CA ALA A 36 0.41 -9.19 0.03
C ALA A 36 -0.96 -9.44 0.68
N SER A 37 -2.03 -8.96 0.05
CA SER A 37 -3.41 -9.10 0.56
C SER A 37 -3.88 -10.55 0.65
N LEU A 38 -3.43 -11.43 -0.27
CA LEU A 38 -3.79 -12.85 -0.29
C LEU A 38 -3.02 -13.65 0.76
N ILE A 39 -1.75 -13.31 0.99
CA ILE A 39 -0.90 -14.04 1.94
C ILE A 39 -1.09 -13.56 3.38
N MET A 40 -1.78 -12.45 3.62
CA MET A 40 -1.95 -11.87 4.97
C MET A 40 -2.50 -12.87 6.00
N THR A 41 -3.50 -13.67 5.63
CA THR A 41 -4.12 -14.64 6.55
C THR A 41 -3.25 -15.88 6.77
N LEU A 42 -2.38 -16.22 5.81
CA LEU A 42 -1.49 -17.37 5.88
C LEU A 42 -0.15 -17.03 6.54
N SER A 43 0.35 -15.82 6.30
CA SER A 43 1.59 -15.30 6.84
C SER A 43 1.56 -13.77 6.89
N PRO A 44 1.12 -13.19 8.03
CA PRO A 44 1.19 -11.74 8.26
C PRO A 44 2.59 -11.18 8.05
N LYS A 45 3.63 -11.95 8.41
CA LYS A 45 5.03 -11.59 8.19
C LYS A 45 5.38 -11.47 6.71
N ALA A 46 4.97 -12.43 5.88
CA ALA A 46 5.20 -12.37 4.44
C ALA A 46 4.45 -11.20 3.81
N SER A 47 3.18 -11.00 4.20
CA SER A 47 2.37 -9.85 3.76
C SER A 47 3.07 -8.55 4.11
N ALA A 48 3.52 -8.38 5.36
CA ALA A 48 4.20 -7.16 5.78
C ALA A 48 5.51 -6.91 5.02
N ALA A 49 6.25 -7.96 4.65
CA ALA A 49 7.46 -7.82 3.82
C ALA A 49 7.12 -7.38 2.38
N LEU A 50 6.10 -7.98 1.77
CA LEU A 50 5.61 -7.62 0.43
C LEU A 50 5.06 -6.19 0.42
N SER A 51 4.26 -5.81 1.42
CA SER A 51 3.72 -4.45 1.52
C SER A 51 4.84 -3.41 1.65
N ARG A 52 5.89 -3.69 2.43
CA ARG A 52 7.06 -2.80 2.55
C ARG A 52 7.83 -2.67 1.24
N ARG A 53 7.97 -3.74 0.46
CA ARG A 53 8.55 -3.70 -0.89
C ARG A 53 7.72 -2.80 -1.81
N CYS A 54 6.40 -2.96 -1.79
CA CYS A 54 5.47 -2.14 -2.57
C CYS A 54 5.57 -0.65 -2.18
N LEU A 55 5.56 -0.36 -0.86
CA LEU A 55 5.74 1.00 -0.34
C LEU A 55 7.04 1.62 -0.83
N GLN A 56 8.13 0.86 -0.78
CA GLN A 56 9.43 1.32 -1.26
C GLN A 56 9.41 1.73 -2.73
N SER A 57 8.76 0.93 -3.57
CA SER A 57 8.57 1.22 -4.99
C SER A 57 7.75 2.49 -5.22
N ILE A 58 6.67 2.69 -4.47
CA ILE A 58 5.84 3.91 -4.55
C ILE A 58 6.67 5.14 -4.21
N LEU A 59 7.40 5.12 -3.10
CA LEU A 59 8.18 6.27 -2.65
C LEU A 59 9.28 6.64 -3.65
N ARG A 60 9.93 5.63 -4.25
CA ARG A 60 10.98 5.86 -5.25
C ARG A 60 10.43 6.42 -6.57
N ASP A 61 9.23 6.00 -6.98
CA ASP A 61 8.60 6.48 -8.21
C ASP A 61 7.99 7.89 -8.05
N LYS A 62 7.31 8.14 -6.91
CA LYS A 62 6.47 9.34 -6.74
C LYS A 62 7.01 10.38 -5.78
N ALA A 63 7.72 9.97 -4.74
CA ALA A 63 8.20 10.89 -3.70
C ALA A 63 9.61 11.42 -3.96
N GLY A 64 10.27 10.99 -5.05
CA GLY A 64 11.59 11.51 -5.45
C GLY A 64 12.70 11.24 -4.42
N VAL A 65 12.51 10.25 -3.55
CA VAL A 65 13.42 9.96 -2.43
C VAL A 65 14.77 9.42 -2.91
N LYS A 66 15.84 9.75 -2.19
CA LYS A 66 17.15 9.15 -2.44
C LYS A 66 17.15 7.69 -1.99
N LYS A 67 17.64 6.80 -2.85
CA LYS A 67 17.72 5.36 -2.58
C LYS A 67 18.50 5.09 -1.30
N GLY A 68 17.93 4.28 -0.41
CA GLY A 68 18.53 3.90 0.86
C GLY A 68 17.74 2.79 1.56
N SER A 69 17.81 2.75 2.89
CA SER A 69 16.90 1.92 3.69
C SER A 69 15.48 2.49 3.63
N LEU A 70 14.47 1.63 3.73
CA LEU A 70 13.06 2.04 3.72
C LEU A 70 12.79 3.11 4.79
N ASP A 71 13.40 3.00 5.97
CA ASP A 71 13.29 4.00 7.04
C ASP A 71 13.70 5.41 6.60
N ARG A 72 14.83 5.52 5.88
CA ARG A 72 15.34 6.81 5.39
C ARG A 72 14.50 7.34 4.25
N GLU A 73 13.96 6.44 3.43
CA GLU A 73 13.08 6.81 2.32
C GLU A 73 11.73 7.33 2.84
N ILE A 74 11.15 6.68 3.87
CA ILE A 74 9.95 7.16 4.57
C ILE A 74 10.20 8.54 5.19
N GLN A 75 11.31 8.72 5.91
CA GLN A 75 11.65 10.02 6.51
C GLN A 75 11.72 11.16 5.48
N GLN A 76 12.34 10.92 4.33
CA GLN A 76 12.38 11.91 3.24
C GLN A 76 10.99 12.18 2.66
N ALA A 77 10.17 11.14 2.45
CA ALA A 77 8.83 11.28 1.88
C ALA A 77 7.89 12.09 2.79
N MET A 78 8.01 11.95 4.11
CA MET A 78 7.19 12.68 5.08
C MET A 78 7.29 14.20 4.96
N GLU A 79 8.42 14.73 4.47
CA GLU A 79 8.62 16.18 4.30
C GLU A 79 7.73 16.79 3.21
N HIS A 80 7.20 15.96 2.31
CA HIS A 80 6.44 16.39 1.13
C HIS A 80 5.02 15.83 1.10
N LEU A 81 4.64 15.06 2.11
CA LEU A 81 3.34 14.43 2.21
C LEU A 81 2.40 15.19 3.16
N PRO A 82 1.08 15.16 2.92
CA PRO A 82 0.11 15.62 3.90
C PRO A 82 0.29 14.92 5.25
N SER A 83 0.05 15.64 6.35
CA SER A 83 0.30 15.16 7.72
C SER A 83 -0.33 13.81 8.04
N HIS A 84 -1.53 13.54 7.53
CA HIS A 84 -2.23 12.27 7.74
C HIS A 84 -1.53 11.09 7.03
N ILE A 85 -1.04 11.28 5.81
CA ILE A 85 -0.29 10.25 5.06
C ILE A 85 1.10 10.09 5.65
N ALA A 86 1.77 11.19 6.01
CA ALA A 86 3.06 11.17 6.67
C ALA A 86 3.03 10.36 7.97
N GLY A 87 2.01 10.59 8.82
CA GLY A 87 1.80 9.80 10.03
C GLY A 87 1.53 8.32 9.75
N ALA A 88 0.78 8.03 8.68
CA ALA A 88 0.47 6.66 8.28
C ALA A 88 1.73 5.87 7.87
N ILE A 89 2.59 6.45 7.02
CA ILE A 89 3.85 5.82 6.62
C ILE A 89 4.88 5.78 7.75
N ASP A 90 4.86 6.74 8.69
CA ASP A 90 5.74 6.68 9.87
C ASP A 90 5.37 5.53 10.79
N ALA A 91 4.07 5.25 10.96
CA ALA A 91 3.63 4.09 11.71
C ALA A 91 4.15 2.77 11.09
N VAL A 92 4.14 2.65 9.75
CA VAL A 92 4.73 1.49 9.05
C VAL A 92 6.23 1.35 9.37
N ARG A 93 6.96 2.47 9.43
CA ARG A 93 8.38 2.51 9.82
C ARG A 93 8.58 2.07 11.26
N GLN A 94 7.80 2.60 12.20
CA GLN A 94 7.91 2.27 13.61
C GLN A 94 7.63 0.78 13.83
N ILE A 95 6.52 0.27 13.29
CA ILE A 95 6.13 -1.14 13.35
C ILE A 95 7.22 -2.05 12.78
N GLY A 96 7.79 -1.71 11.62
CA GLY A 96 8.89 -2.46 11.01
C GLY A 96 10.15 -2.56 11.90
N ASN A 97 10.48 -1.48 12.61
CA ASN A 97 11.62 -1.48 13.53
C ASN A 97 11.36 -2.33 14.79
N PHE A 98 10.14 -2.32 15.33
CA PHE A 98 9.76 -3.20 16.44
C PHE A 98 9.81 -4.68 16.05
N ALA A 99 9.30 -5.04 14.88
CA ALA A 99 9.34 -6.41 14.39
C ALA A 99 10.77 -6.92 14.12
N ALA A 100 11.69 -6.05 13.71
CA ALA A 100 13.09 -6.38 13.46
C ALA A 100 13.93 -6.47 14.75
N HIS A 101 13.53 -5.74 15.80
CA HIS A 101 14.15 -5.75 17.12
C HIS A 101 13.07 -6.07 18.17
N PRO A 102 12.73 -7.35 18.39
CA PRO A 102 11.75 -7.71 19.39
C PRO A 102 12.24 -7.26 20.77
N MET A 103 11.74 -6.12 21.23
CA MET A 103 11.87 -5.73 22.62
C MET A 103 11.06 -6.75 23.42
N LYS A 104 11.71 -7.43 24.35
CA LYS A 104 11.02 -8.28 25.31
C LYS A 104 10.01 -7.41 26.04
N SER A 105 8.74 -7.77 25.99
CA SER A 105 7.76 -7.18 26.89
C SER A 105 8.13 -7.61 28.32
N ASP A 106 8.41 -6.64 29.20
CA ASP A 106 8.76 -6.88 30.61
C ASP A 106 7.65 -7.60 31.39
N SER A 107 6.47 -7.81 30.78
CA SER A 107 5.27 -8.36 31.42
C SER A 107 5.02 -9.85 31.15
N THR A 108 5.53 -10.42 30.05
CA THR A 108 5.16 -11.80 29.65
C THR A 108 6.31 -12.66 29.13
N GLY A 109 7.45 -12.07 28.74
CA GLY A 109 8.58 -12.83 28.17
C GLY A 109 8.29 -13.47 26.81
N GLU A 110 7.14 -13.19 26.19
CA GLU A 110 6.79 -13.63 24.85
C GLU A 110 7.50 -12.80 23.79
N ILE A 111 7.94 -13.47 22.71
CA ILE A 111 8.39 -12.82 21.49
C ILE A 111 7.12 -12.25 20.85
N VAL A 112 7.03 -10.92 20.76
CA VAL A 112 5.92 -10.25 20.08
C VAL A 112 6.02 -10.60 18.58
N GLU A 113 5.25 -11.59 18.16
CA GLU A 113 5.09 -11.93 16.74
C GLU A 113 4.34 -10.79 16.05
N VAL A 114 4.68 -10.53 14.79
CA VAL A 114 3.98 -9.59 13.90
C VAL A 114 2.49 -9.93 13.92
N GLU A 115 1.70 -9.13 14.63
CA GLU A 115 0.26 -9.34 14.71
C GLU A 115 -0.36 -9.07 13.34
N ALA A 116 -1.44 -9.78 13.00
CA ALA A 116 -2.18 -9.58 11.75
C ALA A 116 -2.58 -8.10 11.52
N GLY A 117 -2.75 -7.33 12.61
CA GLY A 117 -2.98 -5.89 12.57
C GLY A 117 -1.85 -5.07 11.92
N GLU A 118 -0.59 -5.49 12.04
CA GLU A 118 0.54 -4.80 11.40
C GLU A 118 0.54 -4.99 9.87
N ALA A 119 0.22 -6.21 9.43
CA ALA A 119 0.12 -6.53 8.01
C ALA A 119 -1.07 -5.81 7.37
N GLN A 120 -2.21 -5.80 8.07
CA GLN A 120 -3.39 -5.03 7.70
C GLN A 120 -3.06 -3.55 7.57
N TRP A 121 -2.43 -2.96 8.59
CA TRP A 121 -2.03 -1.55 8.57
C TRP A 121 -1.18 -1.21 7.34
N ASN A 122 -0.20 -2.04 7.02
CA ASN A 122 0.64 -1.78 5.84
C ASN A 122 -0.17 -1.75 4.53
N LEU A 123 -1.17 -2.62 4.39
CA LEU A 123 -2.04 -2.65 3.22
C LEU A 123 -2.97 -1.42 3.19
N ASP A 124 -3.55 -1.02 4.31
CA ASP A 124 -4.39 0.19 4.41
C ASP A 124 -3.59 1.46 4.01
N VAL A 125 -2.32 1.53 4.42
CA VAL A 125 -1.42 2.62 4.03
C VAL A 125 -1.10 2.59 2.53
N LEU A 126 -0.90 1.41 1.94
CA LEU A 126 -0.69 1.30 0.50
C LEU A 126 -1.90 1.75 -0.30
N GLU A 127 -3.11 1.39 0.13
CA GLU A 127 -4.35 1.82 -0.51
C GLU A 127 -4.49 3.35 -0.46
N SER A 128 -4.21 3.95 0.70
CA SER A 128 -4.21 5.41 0.87
C SER A 128 -3.20 6.10 -0.05
N LEU A 129 -2.01 5.50 -0.24
CA LEU A 129 -0.98 6.02 -1.15
C LEU A 129 -1.35 5.83 -2.62
N PHE A 130 -2.02 4.74 -2.98
CA PHE A 130 -2.56 4.56 -4.32
C PHE A 130 -3.59 5.62 -4.66
N ASP A 131 -4.49 5.91 -3.73
CA ASP A 131 -5.46 6.97 -3.91
C ASP A 131 -4.77 8.33 -4.09
N PHE A 132 -3.86 8.68 -3.18
CA PHE A 132 -3.17 9.98 -3.20
C PHE A 132 -2.29 10.19 -4.44
N TYR A 133 -1.45 9.21 -4.82
CA TYR A 133 -0.47 9.40 -5.88
C TYR A 133 -0.97 9.11 -7.29
N TYR A 134 -2.03 8.31 -7.44
CA TYR A 134 -2.48 7.83 -8.74
C TYR A 134 -3.93 8.19 -9.02
N VAL A 135 -4.85 7.83 -8.13
CA VAL A 135 -6.29 7.96 -8.39
C VAL A 135 -6.75 9.41 -8.30
N GLN A 136 -6.48 10.11 -7.19
CA GLN A 136 -6.91 11.50 -6.99
C GLN A 136 -6.37 12.45 -8.08
N PRO A 137 -5.07 12.42 -8.46
CA PRO A 137 -4.57 13.29 -9.51
C PRO A 137 -5.23 13.03 -10.87
N SER A 138 -5.46 11.76 -11.21
CA SER A 138 -6.12 11.37 -12.46
C SER A 138 -7.58 11.81 -12.49
N LEU A 139 -8.34 11.56 -11.42
CA LEU A 139 -9.74 12.00 -11.29
C LEU A 139 -9.88 13.53 -11.36
N LEU A 140 -8.96 14.27 -10.73
CA LEU A 140 -8.95 15.73 -10.78
C LEU A 140 -8.64 16.24 -12.19
N ALA A 141 -7.66 15.63 -12.87
CA ALA A 141 -7.31 15.99 -14.25
C ALA A 141 -8.50 15.75 -15.21
N GLU A 142 -9.20 14.62 -15.08
CA GLU A 142 -10.40 14.33 -15.88
C GLU A 142 -11.51 15.35 -15.64
N LYS A 143 -11.81 15.67 -14.37
CA LYS A 143 -12.81 16.69 -14.01
C LYS A 143 -12.43 18.06 -14.56
N GLN A 144 -11.15 18.45 -14.47
CA GLN A 144 -10.66 19.70 -15.03
C GLN A 144 -10.78 19.72 -16.56
N ASN A 145 -10.43 18.64 -17.25
CA ASN A 145 -10.56 18.52 -18.70
C ASN A 145 -12.02 18.63 -19.15
N ALA A 146 -12.94 17.97 -18.45
CA ALA A 146 -14.37 18.05 -18.72
C ALA A 146 -14.92 19.49 -18.53
N LEU A 147 -14.46 20.20 -17.50
CA LEU A 147 -14.82 21.59 -17.26
C LEU A 147 -14.21 22.53 -18.30
N ASN A 148 -12.95 22.35 -18.66
CA ASN A 148 -12.26 23.14 -19.68
C ASN A 148 -12.92 22.96 -21.06
N LYS A 149 -13.38 21.75 -21.40
CA LYS A 149 -14.16 21.51 -22.61
C LYS A 149 -15.44 22.33 -22.63
N LYS A 150 -16.20 22.34 -21.52
CA LYS A 150 -17.40 23.18 -21.38
C LYS A 150 -17.10 24.67 -21.47
N LEU A 151 -15.97 25.13 -20.92
CA LEU A 151 -15.55 26.53 -21.01
C LEU A 151 -15.18 26.93 -22.45
N ALA A 152 -14.50 26.05 -23.19
CA ALA A 152 -14.18 26.25 -24.59
C ALA A 152 -15.44 26.36 -25.46
N ASP A 153 -16.43 25.51 -25.21
CA ASP A 153 -17.72 25.53 -25.93
C ASP A 153 -18.48 26.86 -25.74
N ILE A 154 -18.23 27.59 -24.65
CA ILE A 154 -18.81 28.91 -24.36
C ILE A 154 -17.83 30.08 -24.56
N GLY A 155 -16.68 29.84 -25.20
CA GLY A 155 -15.69 30.87 -25.53
C GLY A 155 -14.93 31.47 -24.34
N LYS A 156 -14.90 30.79 -23.18
CA LYS A 156 -14.18 31.22 -21.98
C LYS A 156 -12.80 30.56 -21.87
N PRO A 157 -11.80 31.24 -21.26
CA PRO A 157 -10.48 30.66 -21.05
C PRO A 157 -10.51 29.48 -20.08
N PRO A 158 -9.53 28.55 -20.16
CA PRO A 158 -9.45 27.40 -19.27
C PRO A 158 -9.20 27.82 -17.82
N MET A 159 -9.57 26.95 -16.87
CA MET A 159 -9.29 27.18 -15.45
C MET A 159 -7.77 27.24 -15.20
N LYS A 160 -7.33 28.17 -14.34
CA LYS A 160 -5.93 28.29 -13.94
C LYS A 160 -5.51 27.11 -13.08
N THR A 161 -4.45 26.41 -13.48
CA THR A 161 -3.78 25.41 -12.64
C THR A 161 -2.85 26.13 -11.69
N SER A 162 -3.15 26.14 -10.39
CA SER A 162 -2.14 26.41 -9.36
C SER A 162 -1.40 25.10 -9.11
N ILE A 163 -0.19 25.00 -9.67
CA ILE A 163 0.78 23.95 -9.35
C ILE A 163 1.59 24.44 -8.15
#